data_AF-A0A323UKE7-F1
#
_entry.id   AF-A0A323UKE7-F1
#
_cell.length_a   1.000
_cell.length_b   1.000
_cell.length_c   1.000
_cell.angle_alpha   90.00
_cell.angle_beta   90.00
_cell.angle_gamma   90.00
#
_symmetry.space_group_name_H-M   'P 1'
#
loop_
_entity.id
_entity.type
_entity.pdbx_description
1 polymer ?
#
loop_
_entity_poly.entity_id
_entity_poly.type
_entity_poly.pdbx_seq_one_letter_code
_entity_poly.pdbx_strand_id
1 'polypeptide(L)' 'MMTGSERFGADAARPAAGSGDTRAISIVGNQINSRELFTLDREIVIAHGDDRYRLRLTSQNKLILTK' A
#
# COMPACT_ATOMS: atom_id res chain seq x y z
N MET A 1 51.72 17.14 -20.62
CA MET A 1 51.34 15.94 -19.83
C MET A 1 50.67 16.43 -18.56
N MET A 2 49.35 16.47 -18.46
CA MET A 2 48.66 16.46 -17.16
C MET A 2 47.25 15.91 -17.42
N THR A 3 47.00 14.75 -16.82
CA THR A 3 45.95 13.80 -17.12
C THR A 3 44.58 14.26 -16.65
N GLY A 4 43.56 13.92 -17.45
CA GLY A 4 42.16 14.03 -17.09
C GLY A 4 41.83 13.26 -15.80
N SER A 5 40.89 13.80 -15.05
CA SER A 5 40.18 13.08 -14.01
C SER A 5 38.75 13.59 -13.99
N GLU A 6 37.97 13.07 -14.92
CA GLU A 6 36.52 13.13 -14.93
C GLU A 6 36.01 12.53 -13.62
N ARG A 7 35.44 13.37 -12.77
CA ARG A 7 34.85 12.91 -11.51
C ARG A 7 33.50 12.28 -11.82
N PHE A 8 33.52 10.94 -11.86
CA PHE A 8 32.34 10.09 -11.90
C PHE A 8 31.33 10.53 -10.83
N GLY A 9 30.17 10.99 -11.29
CA GLY A 9 29.04 11.28 -10.44
C GLY A 9 28.63 9.99 -9.72
N ALA A 10 28.69 10.03 -8.39
CA ALA A 10 28.13 8.99 -7.55
C ALA A 10 26.62 8.95 -7.82
N ASP A 11 26.16 7.90 -8.52
CA ASP A 11 24.77 7.48 -8.53
C ASP A 11 24.42 7.12 -7.09
N ALA A 12 23.95 8.13 -6.34
CA ALA A 12 23.47 7.98 -4.99
C ALA A 12 22.29 7.03 -5.07
N ALA A 13 22.55 5.78 -4.66
CA ALA A 13 21.62 4.67 -4.59
C ALA A 13 20.22 5.18 -4.27
N ARG A 14 19.39 5.29 -5.32
CA ARG A 14 18.01 5.71 -5.16
C ARG A 14 17.38 4.68 -4.23
N PRO A 15 16.84 5.08 -3.05
CA PRO A 15 16.22 4.11 -2.18
C PRO A 15 15.16 3.41 -3.01
N ALA A 16 15.26 2.08 -3.10
CA ALA A 16 14.20 1.26 -3.64
C ALA A 16 13.01 1.48 -2.71
N ALA A 17 12.21 2.49 -3.02
CA ALA A 17 10.97 2.79 -2.33
C ALA A 17 10.18 1.50 -2.40
N GLY A 18 10.16 0.76 -1.29
CA GLY A 18 9.35 -0.42 -1.13
C GLY A 18 7.96 0.00 -1.55
N SER A 19 7.56 -0.44 -2.73
CA SER A 19 6.27 -0.12 -3.29
C SER A 19 5.30 -0.81 -2.36
N GLY A 20 4.74 -0.03 -1.42
CA GLY A 20 3.69 -0.50 -0.54
C GLY A 20 2.69 -1.24 -1.39
N ASP A 21 2.41 -2.49 -1.02
CA ASP A 21 1.75 -3.50 -1.84
C ASP A 21 0.49 -2.90 -2.49
N THR A 22 0.64 -2.45 -3.74
CA THR A 22 -0.40 -1.72 -4.44
C THR A 22 -1.26 -2.75 -5.13
N ARG A 23 -2.47 -2.93 -4.61
CA ARG A 23 -3.40 -3.92 -5.12
C ARG A 23 -4.59 -3.27 -5.82
N ALA A 24 -4.94 -3.81 -6.97
CA ALA A 24 -6.18 -3.49 -7.65
C ALA A 24 -7.33 -4.36 -7.10
N ILE A 25 -8.47 -3.73 -6.81
CA ILE A 25 -9.71 -4.40 -6.42
C ILE A 25 -10.82 -3.90 -7.33
N SER A 26 -11.56 -4.83 -7.94
CA SER A 26 -12.67 -4.50 -8.82
C SER A 26 -13.95 -4.22 -8.01
N ILE A 27 -14.63 -3.13 -8.38
CA ILE A 27 -15.96 -2.79 -7.87
C ILE A 27 -16.97 -3.15 -8.95
N VAL A 28 -17.91 -4.04 -8.65
CA VAL A 28 -18.91 -4.50 -9.62
C VAL A 28 -20.29 -4.21 -9.06
N GLY A 29 -21.06 -3.35 -9.75
CA GLY A 29 -22.42 -3.00 -9.32
C GLY A 29 -22.48 -2.41 -7.91
N ASN A 30 -21.52 -1.56 -7.55
CA ASN A 30 -21.35 -1.00 -6.20
C ASN A 30 -21.10 -2.05 -5.09
N GLN A 31 -20.60 -3.24 -5.45
CA GLN A 31 -20.20 -4.28 -4.52
C GLN A 31 -18.73 -4.62 -4.68
N ILE A 32 -18.11 -4.95 -3.55
CA ILE A 32 -16.74 -5.44 -3.45
C ILE A 32 -16.77 -6.75 -2.68
N ASN A 33 -15.97 -7.74 -3.10
CA ASN A 33 -15.83 -8.98 -2.35
C ASN A 33 -14.90 -8.76 -1.16
N SER A 34 -15.35 -9.04 0.07
CA SER A 34 -14.53 -8.88 1.26
C SER A 34 -13.28 -9.76 1.26
N ARG A 35 -13.30 -10.94 0.61
CA ARG A 35 -12.10 -11.79 0.46
C ARG A 35 -11.03 -11.10 -0.38
N GLU A 36 -11.45 -10.35 -1.40
CA GLU A 36 -10.56 -9.51 -2.20
C GLU A 36 -10.01 -8.34 -1.41
N LEU A 37 -10.64 -7.93 -0.32
CA LEU A 37 -10.06 -6.93 0.58
C LEU A 37 -9.01 -7.60 1.49
N PHE A 38 -9.35 -8.71 2.13
CA PHE A 38 -8.53 -9.32 3.19
C PHE A 38 -7.56 -10.44 2.74
N THR A 39 -7.01 -10.38 1.52
CA THR A 39 -6.11 -11.46 1.04
C THR A 39 -4.72 -11.42 1.69
N LEU A 40 -4.23 -10.22 2.02
CA LEU A 40 -2.90 -10.01 2.60
C LEU A 40 -2.99 -9.93 4.12
N ASP A 41 -3.92 -9.12 4.62
CA ASP A 41 -4.16 -8.93 6.03
C ASP A 41 -5.66 -8.97 6.34
N ARG A 42 -6.04 -9.17 7.60
CA ARG A 42 -7.44 -9.17 8.07
C ARG A 42 -7.94 -7.78 8.46
N GLU A 43 -7.15 -6.75 8.19
CA GLU A 43 -7.44 -5.35 8.45
C GLU A 43 -7.08 -4.48 7.23
N ILE A 44 -7.91 -3.48 6.95
CA ILE A 44 -7.67 -2.45 5.95
C ILE A 44 -7.91 -1.09 6.58
N VAL A 45 -7.00 -0.16 6.33
CA VAL A 45 -7.16 1.24 6.70
C VAL A 45 -7.82 1.99 5.54
N ILE A 46 -8.93 2.65 5.82
CA ILE A 46 -9.66 3.53 4.90
C ILE A 46 -9.40 4.96 5.35
N ALA A 47 -8.61 5.70 4.57
CA ALA A 47 -8.44 7.12 4.79
C ALA A 47 -9.71 7.86 4.31
N HIS A 48 -10.31 8.65 5.19
CA HIS A 48 -11.52 9.41 4.88
C HIS A 48 -11.37 10.83 5.44
N GLY A 49 -10.98 11.76 4.56
CA GLY A 49 -10.60 13.12 4.97
C GLY A 49 -9.34 13.09 5.82
N ASP A 50 -9.40 13.70 7.00
CA ASP A 50 -8.32 13.68 8.00
C ASP A 50 -8.37 12.43 8.91
N ASP A 51 -9.53 11.75 8.91
CA ASP A 51 -9.75 10.56 9.73
C ASP A 51 -9.28 9.28 9.02
N ARG A 52 -8.93 8.29 9.85
CA ARG A 52 -8.63 6.94 9.40
C ARG A 52 -9.67 6.02 10.02
N TYR A 53 -10.26 5.17 9.19
CA TYR A 53 -11.12 4.09 9.63
C TYR A 53 -10.40 2.77 9.40
N ARG A 54 -10.71 1.77 10.22
CA ARG A 54 -10.16 0.42 10.10
C ARG A 54 -11.31 -0.53 9.84
N LEU A 55 -11.34 -1.12 8.65
CA LEU A 55 -12.22 -2.21 8.34
C LEU A 55 -11.50 -3.52 8.70
N ARG A 56 -12.07 -4.32 9.59
CA ARG A 56 -11.46 -5.57 10.06
C ARG A 56 -12.41 -6.75 9.87
N LEU A 57 -11.85 -7.89 9.48
CA LEU A 57 -12.53 -9.18 9.48
C LEU A 57 -12.33 -9.87 10.85
N THR A 58 -13.43 -10.10 11.56
CA THR A 58 -13.43 -10.82 12.84
C THR A 58 -13.36 -12.33 12.64
N SER A 59 -13.01 -13.09 13.69
CA SER A 59 -13.03 -14.56 13.67
C SER A 59 -14.44 -15.15 13.49
N GLN A 60 -15.49 -14.34 13.65
CA GLN A 60 -16.89 -14.72 13.36
C GLN A 60 -17.26 -14.44 11.89
N ASN A 61 -16.27 -14.18 11.03
CA ASN A 61 -16.46 -13.79 9.62
C ASN A 61 -17.31 -12.52 9.42
N LYS A 62 -17.48 -11.70 10.47
CA LYS A 62 -18.15 -10.40 10.38
C LYS A 62 -17.14 -9.28 10.13
N LEU A 63 -17.54 -8.31 9.32
CA LEU A 63 -16.80 -7.07 9.09
C LEU A 63 -17.16 -6.06 10.16
N ILE A 64 -16.16 -5.45 10.77
CA ILE A 64 -16.32 -4.32 11.70
C ILE A 64 -15.59 -3.11 11.13
N LEU A 65 -16.22 -1.95 11.19
CA LEU A 65 -15.59 -0.68 10.89
C LEU A 65 -15.35 0.04 12.21
N THR A 66 -14.10 0.36 12.51
CA THR A 66 -13.73 1.17 13.67
C THR A 66 -13.08 2.47 13.18
N LYS A 67 -13.06 3.47 14.05
CA LYS A 67 -12.24 4.68 13.89
C LYS A 67 -10.87 4.43 14.51
#